data_AF-A0A2T3JGT9-F1
#
_entry.id   AF-A0A2T3JGT9-F1
#
_cell.length_a   1.000
_cell.length_b   1.000
_cell.length_c   1.000
_cell.angle_alpha   90.00
_cell.angle_beta   90.00
_cell.angle_gamma   90.00
#
_symmetry.space_group_name_H-M   'P 1'
#
loop_
_entity.id
_entity.type
_entity.pdbx_description
1 polymer ?
#
loop_
_entity_poly.entity_id
_entity_poly.type
_entity_poly.pdbx_seq_one_letter_code
_entity_poly.pdbx_strand_id
1 'polypeptide(L)'
;MGFVLYTTDPNLSPTSEDALKSALKNSRGVGNFSSMLINIPNGQEKGVQLIPVGSIGSKDEFEGIKKISSQETIVAHRFPAGMSGIIPPEGASMGNPLQYNETYYENEVKPMQKLIIGVNAVLLKQLHIQFETLEVPSPV
;
A
#
# COMPACT_ATOMS: atom_id res chain seq x y z
N MET A 1 15.39 -9.52 -11.04
CA MET A 1 14.59 -10.62 -11.62
C MET A 1 15.45 -11.87 -11.64
N GLY A 2 15.19 -12.83 -10.76
CA GLY A 2 15.85 -14.13 -10.81
C GLY A 2 15.13 -15.06 -11.78
N PHE A 3 15.85 -15.95 -12.44
CA PHE A 3 15.25 -16.95 -13.31
C PHE A 3 15.98 -18.29 -13.16
N VAL A 4 15.22 -19.38 -13.27
CA VAL A 4 15.79 -20.73 -13.36
C VAL A 4 15.92 -21.06 -14.84
N LEU A 5 17.15 -21.33 -15.27
CA LEU A 5 17.43 -21.83 -16.62
C LEU A 5 17.48 -23.36 -16.55
N TYR A 6 16.45 -24.01 -17.06
CA TYR A 6 16.39 -25.45 -17.22
C TYR A 6 16.92 -25.82 -18.60
N THR A 7 17.87 -26.75 -18.70
CA THR A 7 18.41 -27.23 -20.00
C THR A 7 18.47 -28.76 -20.03
N THR A 8 18.14 -29.37 -21.17
CA THR A 8 18.11 -30.84 -21.33
C THR A 8 18.91 -31.36 -22.52
N ASP A 9 19.95 -30.62 -22.96
CA ASP A 9 20.76 -31.00 -24.12
C ASP A 9 21.85 -32.02 -23.74
N PRO A 10 21.82 -33.25 -24.27
CA PRO A 10 22.82 -34.28 -23.99
C PRO A 10 24.21 -34.01 -24.62
N ASN A 11 24.33 -33.01 -25.52
CA ASN A 11 25.61 -32.64 -26.17
C ASN A 11 26.24 -31.37 -25.59
N LEU A 12 25.80 -30.91 -24.43
CA LEU A 12 26.37 -29.71 -23.81
C LEU A 12 27.81 -29.98 -23.36
N SER A 13 28.77 -29.43 -24.10
CA SER A 13 30.19 -29.55 -23.76
C SER A 13 30.49 -28.87 -22.41
N PRO A 14 31.47 -29.35 -21.62
CA PRO A 14 31.87 -28.72 -20.35
C PRO A 14 32.22 -27.23 -20.52
N THR A 15 32.81 -26.88 -21.66
CA THR A 15 33.12 -25.50 -22.05
C THR A 15 31.88 -24.63 -22.27
N SER A 16 30.81 -25.20 -22.83
CA SER A 16 29.54 -24.48 -23.04
C SER A 16 28.77 -24.30 -21.72
N GLU A 17 28.84 -25.28 -20.82
CA GLU A 17 28.29 -25.14 -19.47
C GLU A 17 28.96 -24.02 -18.68
N ASP A 18 30.28 -23.94 -18.70
CA ASP A 18 31.02 -22.92 -17.97
C ASP A 18 30.81 -21.52 -18.57
N ALA A 19 30.67 -21.43 -19.89
CA ALA A 19 30.28 -20.20 -20.57
C ALA A 19 28.87 -19.74 -20.15
N LEU A 20 27.88 -20.66 -20.09
CA LEU A 20 26.52 -20.35 -19.65
C LEU A 20 26.47 -19.98 -18.16
N LYS A 21 27.15 -20.72 -17.29
CA LYS A 21 27.28 -20.40 -15.86
C LYS A 21 27.92 -19.01 -15.65
N SER A 22 28.95 -18.68 -16.44
CA SER A 22 29.62 -17.38 -16.37
C SER A 22 28.73 -16.25 -16.89
N ALA A 23 28.02 -16.46 -18.01
CA ALA A 23 27.06 -15.50 -18.54
C ALA A 23 25.90 -15.24 -17.56
N LEU A 24 25.40 -16.27 -16.87
CA LEU A 24 24.36 -16.12 -15.84
C LEU A 24 24.86 -15.42 -14.57
N LYS A 25 26.10 -15.67 -14.15
CA LYS A 25 26.75 -14.93 -13.06
C LYS A 25 27.00 -13.46 -13.42
N ASN A 26 27.30 -13.17 -14.69
CA ASN A 26 27.59 -11.81 -15.16
C ASN A 26 26.31 -11.03 -15.56
N SER A 27 25.22 -11.72 -15.87
CA SER A 27 23.88 -11.15 -16.11
C SER A 27 23.16 -10.70 -14.82
N ARG A 28 23.89 -10.66 -13.69
CA ARG A 28 23.44 -10.06 -12.43
C ARG A 28 23.18 -8.57 -12.62
N GLY A 29 21.96 -8.21 -13.03
CA GLY A 29 21.43 -6.88 -12.80
C GLY A 29 21.44 -6.58 -11.30
N VAL A 30 21.81 -5.34 -10.94
CA VAL A 30 21.84 -4.81 -9.56
C VAL A 30 20.68 -5.30 -8.69
N GLY A 31 20.91 -6.34 -7.88
CA GLY A 31 19.87 -6.93 -7.02
C GLY A 31 20.16 -8.37 -6.59
N ASN A 32 19.86 -8.66 -5.33
CA ASN A 32 20.33 -9.81 -4.54
C ASN A 32 19.66 -11.18 -4.85
N PHE A 33 19.39 -11.51 -6.11
CA PHE A 33 18.70 -12.76 -6.49
C PHE A 33 19.64 -13.75 -7.20
N SER A 34 19.74 -14.98 -6.67
CA SER A 34 20.58 -16.05 -7.21
C SER A 34 19.85 -16.81 -8.32
N SER A 35 20.27 -16.64 -9.58
CA SER A 35 19.82 -17.49 -10.70
C SER A 35 20.42 -18.90 -10.58
N MET A 36 19.60 -19.95 -10.76
CA MET A 36 20.01 -21.35 -10.67
C MET A 36 19.93 -22.01 -12.05
N LEU A 37 20.99 -22.68 -12.47
CA LEU A 37 21.05 -23.49 -13.70
C LEU A 37 20.94 -24.96 -13.31
N ILE A 38 19.96 -25.66 -13.87
CA ILE A 38 19.77 -27.10 -13.67
C ILE A 38 19.86 -27.76 -15.04
N ASN A 39 20.92 -28.55 -15.26
CA ASN A 39 21.11 -29.37 -16.45
C ASN A 39 20.74 -30.83 -16.10
N ILE A 40 19.69 -31.38 -16.74
CA ILE A 40 19.32 -32.80 -16.59
C ILE A 40 19.47 -33.46 -17.98
N PRO A 41 20.54 -34.24 -18.20
CA PRO A 41 20.68 -34.98 -19.45
C PRO A 41 19.56 -36.01 -19.55
N ASN A 42 18.88 -36.07 -20.70
CA ASN A 42 17.77 -36.98 -21.01
C ASN A 42 16.38 -36.66 -20.39
N GLY A 43 16.11 -35.41 -19.98
CA GLY A 43 14.79 -34.95 -19.53
C GLY A 43 13.79 -34.67 -20.69
N GLN A 44 12.49 -34.84 -20.46
CA GLN A 44 11.45 -34.69 -21.50
C GLN A 44 11.28 -33.26 -22.04
N GLU A 45 11.22 -33.16 -23.38
CA GLU A 45 10.66 -32.16 -24.32
C GLU A 45 10.55 -30.65 -24.03
N LYS A 46 11.30 -30.07 -23.07
CA LYS A 46 11.51 -28.60 -23.07
C LYS A 46 12.98 -28.25 -22.87
N GLY A 47 13.72 -28.26 -23.99
CA GLY A 47 15.17 -28.09 -24.08
C GLY A 47 15.75 -26.86 -23.40
N VAL A 48 15.03 -25.74 -23.34
CA VAL A 48 15.38 -24.59 -22.50
C VAL A 48 14.10 -23.93 -21.98
N GLN A 49 13.86 -23.93 -20.67
CA GLN A 49 12.72 -23.23 -20.06
C GLN A 49 13.20 -22.21 -19.04
N LEU A 50 12.80 -20.95 -19.25
CA LEU A 50 13.00 -19.86 -18.31
C LEU A 50 11.79 -19.80 -17.37
N ILE A 51 11.97 -20.21 -16.11
CA ILE A 51 10.94 -20.06 -15.08
C ILE A 51 11.23 -18.77 -14.32
N PRO A 52 10.39 -17.73 -14.45
CA PRO A 52 10.57 -16.50 -13.67
C PRO A 52 10.31 -16.80 -12.20
N VAL A 53 11.32 -16.63 -11.34
CA VAL A 53 11.15 -16.65 -9.88
C VAL A 53 10.93 -15.21 -9.43
N GLY A 54 9.68 -14.77 -9.56
CA GLY A 54 9.23 -13.43 -9.20
C GLY A 54 7.80 -13.18 -9.64
N SER A 55 6.94 -12.88 -8.68
CA SER A 55 5.53 -12.56 -8.86
C SER A 55 5.35 -11.35 -9.79
N ILE A 56 4.84 -11.59 -11.01
CA ILE A 56 4.38 -10.53 -11.92
C ILE A 56 3.09 -9.85 -11.40
N GLY A 57 2.44 -10.41 -10.36
CA GLY A 57 1.21 -9.89 -9.76
C GLY A 57 1.36 -8.77 -8.72
N SER A 58 2.58 -8.35 -8.36
CA SER A 58 2.78 -7.39 -7.27
C SER A 58 2.34 -5.95 -7.60
N LYS A 59 2.03 -5.64 -8.87
CA LYS A 59 1.52 -4.31 -9.25
C LYS A 59 0.07 -4.11 -8.78
N ASP A 60 -0.78 -5.10 -8.96
CA ASP A 60 -2.20 -5.02 -8.59
C ASP A 60 -2.37 -5.05 -7.05
N GLU A 61 -1.55 -5.82 -6.35
CA GLU A 61 -1.51 -5.81 -4.89
C GLU A 61 -1.07 -4.45 -4.34
N PHE A 62 -0.15 -3.76 -5.00
CA PHE A 62 0.35 -2.46 -4.52
C PHE A 62 -0.72 -1.36 -4.57
N GLU A 63 -1.48 -1.28 -5.66
CA GLU A 63 -2.59 -0.33 -5.76
C GLU A 63 -3.70 -0.63 -4.75
N GLY A 64 -4.01 -1.92 -4.55
CA GLY A 64 -4.93 -2.37 -3.51
C GLY A 64 -4.46 -1.97 -2.11
N ILE A 65 -3.19 -2.25 -1.77
CA ILE A 65 -2.59 -1.90 -0.47
C ILE A 65 -2.62 -0.39 -0.26
N LYS A 66 -2.30 0.41 -1.27
CA LYS A 66 -2.33 1.88 -1.16
C LYS A 66 -3.74 2.38 -0.84
N LYS A 67 -4.74 1.87 -1.54
CA LYS A 67 -6.15 2.25 -1.35
C LYS A 67 -6.63 1.88 0.05
N ILE A 68 -6.36 0.65 0.49
CA ILE A 68 -6.71 0.18 1.85
C ILE A 68 -6.00 1.03 2.90
N SER A 69 -4.69 1.24 2.78
CA SER A 69 -3.91 2.02 3.75
C SER A 69 -4.42 3.47 3.90
N SER A 70 -4.84 4.07 2.80
CA SER A 70 -5.40 5.43 2.80
C SER A 70 -6.75 5.47 3.53
N GLN A 71 -7.59 4.46 3.31
CA GLN A 71 -8.88 4.33 3.98
C GLN A 71 -8.71 4.05 5.48
N GLU A 72 -7.80 3.16 5.87
CA GLU A 72 -7.49 2.85 7.27
C GLU A 72 -7.04 4.10 8.04
N THR A 73 -6.26 4.99 7.42
CA THR A 73 -5.80 6.24 8.06
C THR A 73 -6.98 7.15 8.42
N ILE A 74 -7.96 7.28 7.53
CA ILE A 74 -9.16 8.12 7.74
C ILE A 74 -10.08 7.51 8.80
N VAL A 75 -10.27 6.19 8.76
CA VAL A 75 -11.04 5.45 9.76
C VAL A 75 -10.40 5.60 11.15
N ALA A 76 -9.07 5.49 11.24
CA ALA A 76 -8.33 5.65 12.49
C ALA A 76 -8.51 7.06 13.11
N HIS A 77 -8.53 8.10 12.28
CA HIS A 77 -8.78 9.48 12.72
C HIS A 77 -10.27 9.83 12.81
N ARG A 78 -11.17 8.86 12.56
CA ARG A 78 -12.63 9.02 12.55
C ARG A 78 -13.09 10.16 11.63
N PHE A 79 -12.31 10.46 10.58
CA PHE A 79 -12.57 11.55 9.67
C PHE A 79 -13.58 11.12 8.58
N PRO A 80 -14.55 11.96 8.17
CA PRO A 80 -15.53 11.56 7.17
C PRO A 80 -14.89 11.41 5.78
N ALA A 81 -15.14 10.27 5.12
CA ALA A 81 -14.60 10.02 3.78
C ALA A 81 -15.06 11.08 2.76
N GLY A 82 -16.30 11.56 2.86
CA GLY A 82 -16.84 12.61 1.99
C GLY A 82 -16.17 13.98 2.14
N MET A 83 -15.38 14.19 3.21
CA MET A 83 -14.58 15.39 3.45
C MET A 83 -13.08 15.17 3.24
N SER A 84 -12.65 13.91 3.13
CA SER A 84 -11.24 13.50 3.08
C SER A 84 -10.53 13.77 1.75
N GLY A 85 -11.26 14.26 0.74
CA GLY A 85 -10.70 14.47 -0.61
C GLY A 85 -10.28 13.17 -1.31
N ILE A 86 -10.60 12.01 -0.76
CA ILE A 86 -10.38 10.71 -1.42
C ILE A 86 -11.34 10.59 -2.59
N ILE A 87 -10.80 10.22 -3.75
CA ILE A 87 -11.59 9.85 -4.92
C ILE A 87 -12.36 8.57 -4.57
N PRO A 88 -13.70 8.60 -4.60
CA PRO A 88 -14.49 7.43 -4.28
C PRO A 88 -14.17 6.27 -5.25
N PRO A 89 -14.24 5.00 -4.80
CA PRO A 89 -14.32 3.88 -5.72
C PRO A 89 -15.41 4.12 -6.77
N GLU A 90 -15.22 3.63 -8.00
CA GLU A 90 -16.24 3.73 -9.04
C GLU A 90 -17.63 3.29 -8.51
N GLY A 91 -18.63 4.16 -8.64
CA GLY A 91 -20.00 3.91 -8.18
C GLY A 91 -20.34 4.36 -6.75
N ALA A 92 -19.39 4.90 -5.97
CA ALA A 92 -19.70 5.44 -4.65
C ALA A 92 -20.32 6.85 -4.73
N SER A 93 -21.53 6.99 -4.18
CA SER A 93 -22.21 8.29 -4.05
C SER A 93 -21.67 9.03 -2.83
N MET A 94 -21.17 10.25 -3.05
CA MET A 94 -20.79 11.14 -1.97
C MET A 94 -22.06 11.80 -1.42
N GLY A 95 -22.39 11.55 -0.15
CA GLY A 95 -23.52 12.19 0.52
C GLY A 95 -23.33 13.70 0.68
N ASN A 96 -24.30 14.37 1.30
CA ASN A 96 -24.26 15.83 1.48
C ASN A 96 -23.09 16.26 2.41
N PRO A 97 -22.13 17.07 1.93
CA PRO A 97 -21.00 17.54 2.73
C PRO A 97 -21.40 18.35 3.98
N LEU A 98 -22.50 19.11 3.93
CA LEU A 98 -22.97 19.89 5.07
C LEU A 98 -23.39 18.98 6.24
N GLN A 99 -24.13 17.92 5.93
CA GLN A 99 -24.60 16.95 6.93
C GLN A 99 -23.42 16.17 7.56
N TYR A 100 -22.40 15.84 6.77
CA TYR A 100 -21.17 15.24 7.29
C TYR A 100 -20.42 16.21 8.22
N ASN A 101 -20.40 17.51 7.89
CA ASN A 101 -19.77 18.53 8.73
C ASN A 101 -20.44 18.63 10.08
N GLU A 102 -21.77 18.77 10.07
CA GLU A 102 -22.60 18.84 11.27
C GLU A 102 -22.39 17.62 12.16
N THR A 103 -22.50 16.43 11.57
CA THR A 103 -22.33 15.17 12.30
C THR A 103 -20.92 15.03 12.88
N TYR A 104 -19.88 15.43 12.15
CA TYR A 104 -18.50 15.39 12.61
C TYR A 104 -18.23 16.43 13.71
N TYR A 105 -18.79 17.63 13.59
CA TYR A 105 -18.67 18.67 14.60
C TYR A 105 -19.29 18.25 15.94
N GLU A 106 -20.49 17.68 15.89
CA GLU A 106 -21.18 17.18 17.09
C GLU A 106 -20.45 15.99 17.75
N ASN A 107 -19.97 15.03 16.95
CA ASN A 107 -19.43 13.77 17.47
C ASN A 107 -17.93 13.78 17.77
N GLU A 108 -17.13 14.58 17.07
CA GLU A 108 -15.66 14.59 17.23
C GLU A 108 -15.15 15.93 17.78
N VAL A 109 -15.62 17.06 17.22
CA VAL A 109 -15.10 18.38 17.59
C VAL A 109 -15.55 18.83 18.98
N LYS A 110 -16.86 18.76 19.29
CA LYS A 110 -17.36 19.16 20.63
C LYS A 110 -16.77 18.34 21.78
N PRO A 111 -16.63 17.00 21.69
CA PRO A 111 -15.96 16.23 22.73
C PRO A 111 -14.49 16.59 22.91
N MET A 112 -13.76 16.83 21.80
CA MET A 112 -12.38 17.32 21.88
C MET A 112 -12.27 18.69 22.56
N GLN A 113 -13.16 19.62 22.24
CA GLN A 113 -13.23 20.92 22.91
C GLN A 113 -13.45 20.77 24.42
N LYS A 114 -14.35 19.86 24.84
CA LYS A 114 -14.56 19.56 26.26
C LYS A 114 -13.32 19.00 26.94
N LEU A 115 -12.58 18.12 26.25
CA LEU A 115 -11.29 17.59 26.74
C LEU A 115 -10.28 18.72 26.97
N ILE A 116 -10.16 19.65 26.02
CA ILE A 116 -9.25 20.79 26.14
C ILE A 116 -9.71 21.77 27.24
N ILE A 117 -11.02 22.02 27.36
CA ILE A 117 -11.58 22.81 28.47
C ILE A 117 -11.24 22.18 29.83
N GLY A 118 -11.06 20.86 29.90
CA GLY A 118 -10.59 20.17 31.11
C GLY A 118 -9.29 20.74 31.69
N VAL A 119 -8.42 21.32 30.86
CA VAL A 119 -7.19 21.99 31.30
C VAL A 119 -7.49 23.19 32.22
N ASN A 120 -8.65 23.82 32.08
CA ASN A 120 -9.09 24.93 32.94
C ASN A 120 -9.22 24.54 34.42
N ALA A 121 -9.29 23.24 34.74
CA ALA A 121 -9.26 22.76 36.12
C ALA A 121 -7.94 23.11 36.85
N VAL A 122 -6.84 23.24 36.10
CA VAL A 122 -5.51 23.54 36.64
C VAL A 122 -5.11 25.00 36.39
N LEU A 123 -5.69 25.64 35.37
CA LEU A 123 -5.37 27.02 35.01
C LEU A 123 -6.00 28.04 35.97
N LEU A 124 -5.26 29.14 36.19
CA LEU A 124 -5.78 30.34 36.83
C LEU A 124 -6.97 30.90 36.04
N LYS A 125 -7.98 31.45 36.72
CA LYS A 125 -9.23 31.92 36.10
C LYS A 125 -9.03 32.88 34.92
N GLN A 126 -8.00 33.72 34.96
CA GLN A 126 -7.70 34.67 33.89
C GLN A 126 -7.14 34.03 32.60
N LEU A 127 -6.74 32.75 32.67
CA LEU A 127 -6.18 31.99 31.55
C LEU A 127 -7.14 30.88 31.08
N HIS A 128 -8.41 30.92 31.48
CA HIS A 128 -9.37 29.90 31.09
C HIS A 128 -9.63 29.95 29.59
N ILE A 129 -9.48 28.79 28.95
CA ILE A 129 -9.72 28.58 27.54
C ILE A 129 -11.23 28.39 27.33
N GLN A 130 -11.81 29.14 26.40
CA GLN A 130 -13.18 28.96 25.95
C GLN A 130 -13.19 28.80 24.43
N PHE A 131 -14.09 27.96 23.94
CA PHE A 131 -14.30 27.78 22.51
C PHE A 131 -15.56 28.53 22.10
N GLU A 132 -15.46 29.27 21.00
CA GLU A 132 -16.62 29.87 20.35
C GLU A 132 -17.41 28.74 19.65
N THR A 133 -18.66 28.56 20.06
CA THR A 133 -19.58 27.67 19.37
C THR A 133 -20.03 28.35 18.09
N LEU A 134 -19.65 27.78 16.95
CA LEU A 134 -20.21 28.17 15.67
C LEU A 134 -21.66 27.67 15.65
N GLU A 135 -22.63 28.58 15.66
CA GLU A 135 -24.02 28.23 15.34
C GLU A 135 -24.04 27.77 13.89
N VAL A 136 -24.26 26.47 13.68
CA VAL A 136 -24.51 25.96 12.32
C VAL A 136 -25.91 26.43 11.93
N PRO A 137 -26.08 27.23 10.86
CA PRO A 137 -27.40 27.66 10.45
C PRO A 137 -28.22 26.41 10.09
N SER A 138 -29.39 26.28 10.73
CA SER A 138 -30.33 25.19 10.46
C SER A 138 -30.60 25.11 8.95
N PRO A 139 -30.63 23.92 8.35
CA PRO A 139 -31.06 23.78 6.96
C PRO A 139 -32.49 24.30 6.85
N VAL A 140 -32.71 25.27 5.96
CA VAL A 140 -34.05 25.74 5.53
C VAL A 140 -34.63 24.74 4.54
#